data_AF-E5R527-F1
#
_entry.id   AF-E5R527-F1
#
_cell.length_a   1.000
_cell.length_b   1.000
_cell.length_c   1.000
_cell.angle_alpha   90.00
_cell.angle_beta   90.00
_cell.angle_gamma   90.00
#
_symmetry.space_group_name_H-M   'P 1'
#
loop_
_entity.id
_entity.type
_entity.pdbx_description
1 polymer ?
#
loop_
_entity_poly.entity_id
_entity_poly.type
_entity_poly.pdbx_seq_one_letter_code
_entity_poly.pdbx_strand_id
1 'polypeptide(L)'
;MYGDSFTVFERFSRAMDWLLSSNARDERGLSYIAQGDWCDPMNMVGPKGVGVSGWLTVATAHAVNLWADICSQYGQGEAATRYRAGAQQVNESANEHLWDGDWYARGITDDNVTFGIKQDNEGRIWLNPQAWSILGGAASADKIEKMLEQVDGQLDTPYGVVMFAPPYTAMREDVGRVTQKYPGQGENGSVYNHAAAFYAWALYGIGEVDRAYDTLRKMIPGPDEEDLVRRGQLPVFIPNYYRGGAGLAKLDRTAGRSRRG
;
A
#
# COMPACT_ATOMS: atom_id res chain seq x y z
N MET A 1 -1.22 34.10 22.15
CA MET A 1 -1.24 32.93 21.23
C MET A 1 -1.59 31.74 22.09
N TYR A 2 -2.87 31.37 22.18
CA TYR A 2 -3.30 30.23 22.98
C TYR A 2 -3.40 29.02 22.05
N GLY A 3 -2.33 28.22 22.01
CA GLY A 3 -2.37 26.86 21.51
C GLY A 3 -1.99 25.95 22.66
N ASP A 4 -2.61 24.78 22.76
CA ASP A 4 -2.26 23.81 23.79
C ASP A 4 -0.79 23.37 23.66
N SER A 5 -0.07 23.40 24.78
CA SER A 5 1.32 22.95 24.85
C SER A 5 1.36 21.47 25.20
N PHE A 6 1.91 20.67 24.31
CA PHE A 6 2.16 19.24 24.47
C PHE A 6 3.58 18.92 24.02
N THR A 7 4.22 18.01 24.74
CA THR A 7 5.47 17.36 24.35
C THR A 7 5.30 16.59 23.04
N VAL A 8 6.42 16.29 22.39
CA VAL A 8 6.42 15.44 21.19
C VAL A 8 5.78 14.07 21.50
N PHE A 9 6.11 13.48 22.65
CA PHE A 9 5.55 12.20 23.09
C PHE A 9 4.01 12.22 23.20
N GLU A 10 3.46 13.26 23.82
CA GLU A 10 2.00 13.42 23.95
C GLU A 10 1.32 13.61 22.60
N ARG A 11 1.95 14.34 21.67
CA ARG A 11 1.40 14.56 20.31
C ARG A 11 1.38 13.26 19.50
N PHE A 12 2.44 12.46 19.54
CA PHE A 12 2.47 11.16 18.88
C PHE A 12 1.50 10.17 19.53
N SER A 13 1.40 10.15 20.86
CA SER A 13 0.43 9.31 21.57
C SER A 13 -1.01 9.65 21.17
N ARG A 14 -1.35 10.94 21.07
CA ARG A 14 -2.65 11.40 20.57
C ARG A 14 -2.92 11.02 19.11
N ALA A 15 -1.90 11.03 18.26
CA ALA A 15 -2.04 10.57 16.89
C ALA A 15 -2.37 9.07 16.82
N MET A 16 -1.70 8.24 17.64
CA MET A 16 -2.01 6.81 17.73
C MET A 16 -3.40 6.56 18.34
N ASP A 17 -3.77 7.33 19.37
CA ASP A 17 -5.09 7.27 19.98
C ASP A 17 -6.19 7.63 18.99
N TRP A 18 -5.96 8.64 18.14
CA TRP A 18 -6.87 8.99 17.06
C TRP A 18 -7.06 7.84 16.08
N LEU A 19 -5.96 7.26 15.58
CA LEU A 19 -6.01 6.13 14.64
C LEU A 19 -6.74 4.91 15.22
N LEU A 20 -6.64 4.68 16.53
CA LEU A 20 -7.34 3.60 17.24
C LEU A 20 -8.76 3.98 17.70
N SER A 21 -9.19 5.23 17.56
CA SER A 21 -10.50 5.67 18.02
C SER A 21 -11.63 5.26 17.07
N SER A 22 -12.86 5.26 17.58
CA SER A 22 -14.08 5.09 16.77
C SER A 22 -14.37 6.28 15.82
N ASN A 23 -13.59 7.37 15.91
CA ASN A 23 -13.70 8.47 14.95
C ASN A 23 -12.89 8.19 13.67
N ALA A 24 -11.87 7.34 13.75
CA ALA A 24 -11.01 6.99 12.62
C ALA A 24 -11.30 5.60 12.06
N ARG A 25 -12.12 4.80 12.74
CA ARG A 25 -12.43 3.42 12.37
C ARG A 25 -13.92 3.14 12.48
N ASP A 26 -14.42 2.29 11.60
CA ASP A 26 -15.82 1.87 11.60
C ASP A 26 -16.11 0.80 12.66
N GLU A 27 -17.36 0.31 12.68
CA GLU A 27 -17.81 -0.73 13.63
C GLU A 27 -17.10 -2.08 13.47
N ARG A 28 -16.52 -2.34 12.29
CA ARG A 28 -15.69 -3.51 12.00
C ARG A 28 -14.26 -3.35 12.49
N GLY A 29 -13.87 -2.14 12.92
CA GLY A 29 -12.53 -1.79 13.34
C GLY A 29 -11.58 -1.42 12.18
N LEU A 30 -12.11 -1.18 10.98
CA LEU A 30 -11.35 -0.81 9.78
C LEU A 30 -11.23 0.71 9.65
N SER A 31 -10.09 1.21 9.18
CA SER A 31 -9.82 2.65 9.08
C SER A 31 -10.64 3.32 7.98
N TYR A 32 -11.37 4.39 8.30
CA TYR A 32 -12.06 5.22 7.31
C TYR A 32 -11.07 5.79 6.28
N ILE A 33 -11.49 5.82 5.01
CA ILE A 33 -10.67 6.35 3.91
C ILE A 33 -11.04 7.80 3.53
N ALA A 34 -12.26 8.23 3.86
CA ALA A 34 -12.80 9.53 3.41
C ALA A 34 -12.57 9.75 1.90
N GLN A 35 -11.85 10.81 1.51
CA GLN A 35 -11.54 11.15 0.11
C GLN A 35 -10.11 10.79 -0.30
N GLY A 36 -9.43 9.94 0.44
CA GLY A 36 -8.10 9.48 0.08
C GLY A 36 -7.29 9.02 1.27
N ASP A 37 -6.34 8.14 0.97
CA ASP A 37 -5.28 7.74 1.86
C ASP A 37 -3.93 8.07 1.20
N TRP A 38 -2.88 7.24 1.34
CA TRP A 38 -1.63 7.46 0.60
C TRP A 38 -1.83 7.57 -0.92
N CYS A 39 -2.83 6.91 -1.49
CA CYS A 39 -3.18 7.07 -2.90
C CYS A 39 -4.09 8.29 -3.09
N ASP A 40 -3.50 9.48 -3.22
CA ASP A 40 -4.20 10.78 -3.36
C ASP A 40 -5.42 10.78 -4.31
N PRO A 41 -5.40 10.15 -5.51
CA PRO A 41 -6.56 10.16 -6.41
C PRO A 41 -7.63 9.09 -6.10
N MET A 42 -7.50 8.30 -5.03
CA MET A 42 -8.50 7.32 -4.60
C MET A 42 -9.57 7.99 -3.72
N ASN A 43 -10.40 8.82 -4.35
CA ASN A 43 -11.22 9.80 -3.65
C ASN A 43 -12.71 9.47 -3.56
N MET A 44 -13.17 8.36 -4.17
CA MET A 44 -14.59 8.00 -4.21
C MET A 44 -14.94 6.74 -3.42
N VAL A 45 -13.98 6.18 -2.68
CA VAL A 45 -14.23 5.00 -1.85
C VAL A 45 -15.07 5.36 -0.61
N GLY A 46 -14.78 6.48 0.06
CA GLY A 46 -15.46 6.89 1.29
C GLY A 46 -16.01 8.33 1.37
N PRO A 47 -16.38 9.04 0.28
CA PRO A 47 -16.87 10.41 0.38
C PRO A 47 -18.18 10.56 1.18
N LYS A 48 -18.97 9.48 1.35
CA LYS A 48 -20.17 9.47 2.20
C LYS A 48 -19.85 9.19 3.68
N GLY A 49 -18.58 8.98 4.02
CA GLY A 49 -18.10 8.80 5.39
C GLY A 49 -18.23 7.37 5.94
N VAL A 50 -18.45 6.37 5.07
CA VAL A 50 -18.62 4.95 5.46
C VAL A 50 -17.45 4.10 4.94
N GLY A 51 -16.92 4.43 3.76
CA GLY A 51 -15.86 3.65 3.12
C GLY A 51 -14.56 3.58 3.94
N VAL A 52 -13.89 2.45 3.82
CA VAL A 52 -12.70 2.10 4.61
C VAL A 52 -11.52 1.67 3.73
N SER A 53 -10.31 1.96 4.20
CA SER A 53 -9.05 1.66 3.51
C SER A 53 -8.40 0.42 4.09
N GLY A 54 -8.16 -0.58 3.23
CA GLY A 54 -7.40 -1.75 3.62
C GLY A 54 -5.94 -1.42 3.93
N TRP A 55 -5.33 -0.56 3.11
CA TRP A 55 -3.95 -0.09 3.34
C TRP A 55 -3.81 0.66 4.67
N LEU A 56 -4.68 1.63 4.97
CA LEU A 56 -4.56 2.44 6.18
C LEU A 56 -4.79 1.59 7.44
N THR A 57 -5.67 0.59 7.35
CA THR A 57 -5.92 -0.37 8.43
C THR A 57 -4.61 -1.11 8.79
N VAL A 58 -3.97 -1.79 7.84
CA VAL A 58 -2.73 -2.53 8.14
C VAL A 58 -1.54 -1.59 8.44
N ALA A 59 -1.50 -0.40 7.87
CA ALA A 59 -0.49 0.60 8.18
C ALA A 59 -0.64 1.18 9.60
N THR A 60 -1.88 1.27 10.12
CA THR A 60 -2.16 1.68 11.50
C THR A 60 -1.53 0.70 12.48
N ALA A 61 -1.67 -0.61 12.25
CA ALA A 61 -1.04 -1.62 13.10
C ALA A 61 0.49 -1.47 13.14
N HIS A 62 1.13 -1.20 11.99
CA HIS A 62 2.57 -0.92 11.94
C HIS A 62 2.96 0.31 12.77
N ALA A 63 2.27 1.44 12.56
CA ALA A 63 2.56 2.69 13.26
C ALA A 63 2.40 2.55 14.79
N VAL A 64 1.33 1.89 15.22
CA VAL A 64 1.02 1.68 16.63
C VAL A 64 2.01 0.71 17.29
N ASN A 65 2.45 -0.34 16.59
CA ASN A 65 3.51 -1.24 17.09
C ASN A 65 4.85 -0.52 17.27
N LEU A 66 5.26 0.29 16.28
CA LEU A 66 6.47 1.11 16.41
C LEU A 66 6.38 2.07 17.59
N TRP A 67 5.23 2.71 17.78
CA TRP A 67 5.02 3.60 18.92
C TRP A 67 5.02 2.85 20.25
N ALA A 68 4.46 1.64 20.30
CA ALA A 68 4.50 0.79 21.49
C ALA A 68 5.95 0.45 21.91
N ASP A 69 6.84 0.20 20.95
CA ASP A 69 8.25 -0.05 21.23
C ASP A 69 8.95 1.20 21.80
N ILE A 70 8.63 2.39 21.26
CA ILE A 70 9.11 3.66 21.82
C ILE A 70 8.56 3.88 23.23
N CYS A 71 7.28 3.64 23.48
CA CYS A 71 6.69 3.69 24.81
C CYS A 71 7.41 2.77 25.79
N SER A 72 7.70 1.53 25.38
CA SER A 72 8.44 0.57 26.20
C SER A 72 9.84 1.07 26.55
N GLN A 73 10.58 1.62 25.57
CA GLN A 73 11.93 2.17 25.79
C GLN A 73 11.91 3.42 26.67
N TYR A 74 10.84 4.21 26.62
CA TYR A 74 10.65 5.41 27.43
C TYR A 74 10.09 5.12 28.83
N GLY A 75 9.91 3.84 29.20
CA GLY A 75 9.39 3.43 30.51
C GLY A 75 7.87 3.53 30.66
N GLN A 76 7.13 3.71 29.55
CA GLN A 76 5.66 3.81 29.50
C GLN A 76 5.03 2.44 29.18
N GLY A 77 5.22 1.47 30.09
CA GLY A 77 4.83 0.07 29.87
C GLY A 77 3.33 -0.16 29.64
N GLU A 78 2.48 0.54 30.38
CA GLU A 78 1.02 0.44 30.20
C GLU A 78 0.58 0.94 28.81
N ALA A 79 1.15 2.05 28.36
CA ALA A 79 0.90 2.59 27.02
C ALA A 79 1.37 1.60 25.94
N ALA A 80 2.55 1.00 26.10
CA ALA A 80 3.06 -0.01 25.18
C ALA A 80 2.11 -1.22 25.06
N THR A 81 1.63 -1.76 26.18
CA THR A 81 0.66 -2.87 26.19
C THR A 81 -0.65 -2.48 25.50
N ARG A 82 -1.19 -1.29 25.79
CA ARG A 82 -2.42 -0.78 25.16
C ARG A 82 -2.27 -0.65 23.64
N TYR A 83 -1.15 -0.09 23.17
CA TYR A 83 -0.90 0.07 21.75
C TYR A 83 -0.72 -1.28 21.04
N ARG A 84 0.02 -2.23 21.62
CA ARG A 84 0.12 -3.60 21.06
C ARG A 84 -1.25 -4.29 20.95
N ALA A 85 -2.10 -4.15 21.97
CA ALA A 85 -3.47 -4.66 21.92
C ALA A 85 -4.29 -4.00 20.81
N GLY A 86 -4.14 -2.68 20.61
CA GLY A 86 -4.78 -1.96 19.50
C GLY A 86 -4.32 -2.43 18.12
N ALA A 87 -3.02 -2.66 17.94
CA ALA A 87 -2.47 -3.21 16.70
C ALA A 87 -3.00 -4.62 16.42
N GLN A 88 -3.10 -5.47 17.45
CA GLN A 88 -3.70 -6.80 17.33
C GLN A 88 -5.17 -6.73 16.87
N GLN A 89 -5.98 -5.88 17.49
CA GLN A 89 -7.40 -5.70 17.10
C GLN A 89 -7.53 -5.25 15.64
N VAL A 90 -6.70 -4.30 15.21
CA VAL A 90 -6.70 -3.82 13.82
C VAL A 90 -6.31 -4.95 12.84
N ASN A 91 -5.33 -5.78 13.20
CA ASN A 91 -4.93 -6.94 12.40
C ASN A 91 -6.03 -8.02 12.35
N GLU A 92 -6.73 -8.27 13.45
CA GLU A 92 -7.88 -9.17 13.49
C GLU A 92 -9.00 -8.69 12.55
N SER A 93 -9.38 -7.41 12.63
CA SER A 93 -10.34 -6.78 11.71
C SER A 93 -9.91 -6.90 10.24
N ALA A 94 -8.62 -6.65 9.94
CA ALA A 94 -8.11 -6.78 8.58
C ALA A 94 -8.17 -8.23 8.08
N ASN A 95 -7.89 -9.20 8.95
CA ASN A 95 -7.94 -10.62 8.60
C ASN A 95 -9.36 -11.13 8.39
N GLU A 96 -10.33 -10.62 9.14
CA GLU A 96 -11.74 -11.00 9.01
C GLU A 96 -12.38 -10.41 7.75
N HIS A 97 -12.09 -9.14 7.45
CA HIS A 97 -12.87 -8.39 6.46
C HIS A 97 -12.13 -8.06 5.17
N LEU A 98 -10.80 -8.11 5.15
CA LEU A 98 -9.99 -7.71 3.99
C LEU A 98 -9.21 -8.86 3.36
N TRP A 99 -9.07 -10.01 4.03
CA TRP A 99 -8.38 -11.15 3.43
C TRP A 99 -9.26 -11.86 2.40
N ASP A 100 -8.85 -11.83 1.13
CA ASP A 100 -9.59 -12.42 0.00
C ASP A 100 -9.15 -13.86 -0.33
N GLY A 101 -8.48 -14.52 0.62
CA GLY A 101 -8.03 -15.91 0.50
C GLY A 101 -6.59 -16.08 0.04
N ASP A 102 -6.09 -15.21 -0.85
CA ASP A 102 -4.69 -15.23 -1.35
C ASP A 102 -3.95 -13.88 -1.13
N TRP A 103 -4.67 -12.76 -1.02
CA TRP A 103 -4.11 -11.44 -0.70
C TRP A 103 -5.12 -10.56 0.06
N TYR A 104 -4.67 -9.40 0.55
CA TYR A 104 -5.53 -8.40 1.18
C TYR A 104 -6.17 -7.47 0.15
N ALA A 105 -7.47 -7.29 0.26
CA ALA A 105 -8.27 -6.32 -0.48
C ALA A 105 -7.77 -4.88 -0.25
N ARG A 106 -8.07 -4.01 -1.20
CA ARG A 106 -7.64 -2.61 -1.17
C ARG A 106 -8.49 -1.74 -0.26
N GLY A 107 -9.77 -2.07 -0.12
CA GLY A 107 -10.72 -1.35 0.72
C GLY A 107 -12.15 -1.81 0.47
N ILE A 108 -13.07 -1.14 1.16
CA ILE A 108 -14.51 -1.37 1.07
C ILE A 108 -15.18 -0.01 0.86
N THR A 109 -16.00 0.12 -0.17
CA THR A 109 -16.65 1.37 -0.54
C THR A 109 -17.77 1.76 0.40
N ASP A 110 -18.29 2.98 0.29
CA ASP A 110 -19.46 3.45 1.05
C ASP A 110 -20.70 2.56 0.86
N ASP A 111 -20.84 1.91 -0.31
CA ASP A 111 -21.95 1.01 -0.62
C ASP A 111 -21.60 -0.46 -0.28
N ASN A 112 -20.61 -0.66 0.60
CA ASN A 112 -20.14 -1.94 1.12
C ASN A 112 -19.61 -2.92 0.05
N VAL A 113 -19.04 -2.40 -1.03
CA VAL A 113 -18.40 -3.21 -2.08
C VAL A 113 -16.91 -3.34 -1.77
N THR A 114 -16.44 -4.58 -1.60
CA THR A 114 -15.00 -4.84 -1.43
C THR A 114 -14.32 -4.84 -2.80
N PHE A 115 -13.13 -4.23 -2.90
CA PHE A 115 -12.37 -4.14 -4.15
C PHE A 115 -10.87 -4.38 -3.95
N GLY A 116 -10.15 -4.64 -5.04
CA GLY A 116 -8.82 -5.22 -4.98
C GLY A 116 -8.86 -6.71 -4.64
N ILE A 117 -9.86 -7.41 -5.17
CA ILE A 117 -10.14 -8.83 -4.90
C ILE A 117 -10.08 -9.68 -6.17
N LYS A 118 -10.07 -11.00 -6.03
CA LYS A 118 -9.97 -12.00 -7.11
C LYS A 118 -10.97 -11.79 -8.25
N GLN A 119 -12.15 -11.29 -7.93
CA GLN A 119 -13.29 -11.13 -8.83
C GLN A 119 -13.23 -9.81 -9.61
N ASP A 120 -12.38 -8.86 -9.22
CA ASP A 120 -12.18 -7.62 -9.98
C ASP A 120 -11.37 -7.91 -11.26
N ASN A 121 -11.88 -7.45 -12.41
CA ASN A 121 -11.18 -7.59 -13.70
C ASN A 121 -10.03 -6.58 -13.87
N GLU A 122 -10.14 -5.42 -13.22
CA GLU A 122 -9.15 -4.34 -13.20
C GLU A 122 -8.91 -3.90 -11.76
N GLY A 123 -7.70 -3.46 -11.43
CA GLY A 123 -7.31 -3.14 -10.07
C GLY A 123 -7.43 -4.33 -9.12
N ARG A 124 -7.15 -5.54 -9.62
CA ARG A 124 -7.42 -6.83 -8.98
C ARG A 124 -6.59 -7.10 -7.74
N ILE A 125 -5.30 -6.76 -7.77
CA ILE A 125 -4.39 -6.86 -6.63
C ILE A 125 -3.60 -5.57 -6.51
N TRP A 126 -3.44 -5.06 -5.29
CA TRP A 126 -2.72 -3.83 -4.98
C TRP A 126 -1.53 -4.11 -4.10
N LEU A 127 -0.36 -3.55 -4.42
CA LEU A 127 0.89 -3.82 -3.71
C LEU A 127 0.89 -3.33 -2.26
N ASN A 128 0.31 -2.15 -2.03
CA ASN A 128 0.39 -1.46 -0.74
C ASN A 128 -0.23 -2.25 0.42
N PRO A 129 -1.47 -2.77 0.34
CA PRO A 129 -2.00 -3.61 1.40
C PRO A 129 -1.13 -4.83 1.72
N GLN A 130 -0.41 -5.40 0.73
CA GLN A 130 0.43 -6.58 0.95
C GLN A 130 1.72 -6.22 1.67
N ALA A 131 2.41 -5.16 1.22
CA ALA A 131 3.62 -4.69 1.88
C ALA A 131 3.36 -4.29 3.34
N TRP A 132 2.25 -3.59 3.58
CA TRP A 132 1.93 -3.08 4.91
C TRP A 132 1.26 -4.12 5.81
N SER A 133 0.64 -5.18 5.27
CA SER A 133 0.17 -6.32 6.09
C SER A 133 1.33 -7.15 6.65
N ILE A 134 2.43 -7.26 5.90
CA ILE A 134 3.69 -7.80 6.40
C ILE A 134 4.25 -6.92 7.53
N LEU A 135 4.42 -5.62 7.27
CA LEU A 135 5.00 -4.68 8.24
C LEU A 135 4.17 -4.50 9.52
N GLY A 136 2.84 -4.53 9.38
CA GLY A 136 1.89 -4.40 10.49
C GLY A 136 1.66 -5.69 11.26
N GLY A 137 2.10 -6.84 10.72
CA GLY A 137 1.91 -8.16 11.32
C GLY A 137 0.50 -8.75 11.13
N ALA A 138 -0.30 -8.22 10.19
CA ALA A 138 -1.59 -8.81 9.84
C ALA A 138 -1.41 -10.15 9.11
N ALA A 139 -0.38 -10.24 8.26
CA ALA A 139 -0.09 -11.41 7.46
C ALA A 139 0.73 -12.45 8.25
N SER A 140 0.13 -13.61 8.47
CA SER A 140 0.83 -14.81 8.95
C SER A 140 1.72 -15.40 7.87
N ALA A 141 2.65 -16.28 8.24
CA ALA A 141 3.61 -16.89 7.31
C ALA A 141 2.93 -17.55 6.09
N ASP A 142 1.82 -18.27 6.30
CA ASP A 142 1.04 -18.90 5.22
C ASP A 142 0.38 -17.87 4.28
N LYS A 143 -0.04 -16.72 4.81
CA LYS A 143 -0.59 -15.62 4.01
C LYS A 143 0.50 -14.91 3.22
N ILE A 144 1.68 -14.74 3.83
CA ILE A 144 2.84 -14.15 3.16
C ILE A 144 3.21 -14.98 1.94
N GLU A 145 3.34 -16.30 2.07
CA GLU A 145 3.66 -17.20 0.94
C GLU A 145 2.67 -17.01 -0.21
N LYS A 146 1.36 -17.08 0.06
CA LYS A 146 0.30 -16.86 -0.94
C LYS A 146 0.38 -15.47 -1.58
N MET A 147 0.58 -14.43 -0.78
CA MET A 147 0.67 -13.06 -1.28
C MET A 147 1.86 -12.89 -2.23
N LEU A 148 3.03 -13.42 -1.86
CA LEU A 148 4.24 -13.29 -2.67
C LEU A 148 4.10 -13.97 -4.03
N GLU A 149 3.49 -15.15 -4.09
CA GLU A 149 3.17 -15.82 -5.37
C GLU A 149 2.28 -14.94 -6.27
N GLN A 150 1.30 -14.24 -5.67
CA GLN A 150 0.37 -13.39 -6.42
C GLN A 150 1.02 -12.06 -6.84
N VAL A 151 1.93 -11.50 -6.03
CA VAL A 151 2.75 -10.35 -6.42
C VAL A 151 3.66 -10.73 -7.59
N ASP A 152 4.33 -11.88 -7.54
CA ASP A 152 5.20 -12.34 -8.63
C ASP A 152 4.44 -12.57 -9.92
N GLY A 153 3.30 -13.25 -9.83
CA GLY A 153 2.51 -13.62 -11.01
C GLY A 153 1.77 -12.46 -11.67
N GLN A 154 1.48 -11.37 -10.93
CA GLN A 154 0.59 -10.31 -11.42
C GLN A 154 1.22 -8.91 -11.42
N LEU A 155 2.17 -8.63 -10.53
CA LEU A 155 2.69 -7.28 -10.30
C LEU A 155 4.17 -7.12 -10.68
N ASP A 156 4.98 -8.17 -10.60
CA ASP A 156 6.40 -8.07 -10.97
C ASP A 156 6.59 -7.85 -12.48
N THR A 157 7.55 -7.00 -12.82
CA THR A 157 7.93 -6.73 -14.22
C THR A 157 9.44 -6.55 -14.30
N PRO A 158 10.04 -6.65 -15.51
CA PRO A 158 11.46 -6.35 -15.69
C PRO A 158 11.88 -4.94 -15.24
N TYR A 159 10.92 -4.00 -15.14
CA TYR A 159 11.18 -2.61 -14.78
C TYR A 159 10.93 -2.30 -13.30
N GLY A 160 10.42 -3.28 -12.54
CA GLY A 160 9.99 -3.14 -11.15
C GLY A 160 8.55 -3.60 -10.95
N VAL A 161 8.15 -3.74 -9.69
CA VAL A 161 6.80 -4.14 -9.31
C VAL A 161 5.79 -2.99 -9.53
N VAL A 162 4.68 -3.27 -10.21
CA VAL A 162 3.60 -2.28 -10.37
C VAL A 162 2.75 -2.16 -9.11
N MET A 163 2.20 -0.97 -8.87
CA MET A 163 1.42 -0.73 -7.64
C MET A 163 0.07 -1.44 -7.59
N PHE A 164 -0.49 -1.79 -8.76
CA PHE A 164 -1.59 -2.73 -8.92
C PHE A 164 -1.72 -3.18 -10.37
N ALA A 165 -2.39 -4.30 -10.58
CA ALA A 165 -2.69 -4.82 -11.91
C ALA A 165 -4.03 -5.60 -11.93
N PRO A 166 -4.68 -5.71 -13.10
CA PRO A 166 -4.46 -4.88 -14.29
C PRO A 166 -4.80 -3.40 -14.02
N PRO A 167 -4.24 -2.42 -14.76
CA PRO A 167 -4.65 -1.02 -14.59
C PRO A 167 -6.09 -0.81 -15.08
N TYR A 168 -6.78 0.20 -14.52
CA TYR A 168 -8.12 0.55 -14.95
C TYR A 168 -8.12 1.17 -16.35
N THR A 169 -9.06 0.78 -17.21
CA THR A 169 -9.20 1.35 -18.56
C THR A 169 -10.37 2.32 -18.70
N ALA A 170 -11.27 2.37 -17.71
CA ALA A 170 -12.36 3.31 -17.61
C ALA A 170 -12.55 3.78 -16.17
N MET A 171 -13.33 4.85 -15.98
CA MET A 171 -13.69 5.33 -14.65
C MET A 171 -14.49 4.26 -13.90
N ARG A 172 -14.06 3.93 -12.69
CA ARG A 172 -14.84 3.20 -11.69
C ARG A 172 -15.28 4.18 -10.60
N GLU A 173 -16.56 4.51 -10.59
CA GLU A 173 -17.11 5.64 -9.82
C GLU A 173 -17.03 5.48 -8.31
N ASP A 174 -17.01 4.24 -7.80
CA ASP A 174 -16.88 3.90 -6.38
C ASP A 174 -15.42 3.77 -5.92
N VAL A 175 -14.43 4.04 -6.79
CA VAL A 175 -12.99 4.07 -6.46
C VAL A 175 -12.39 5.46 -6.70
N GLY A 176 -12.72 6.09 -7.83
CA GLY A 176 -12.45 7.51 -8.07
C GLY A 176 -11.37 7.81 -9.09
N ARG A 177 -10.82 9.02 -9.00
CA ARG A 177 -9.97 9.67 -10.02
C ARG A 177 -8.73 8.86 -10.42
N VAL A 178 -8.25 7.96 -9.56
CA VAL A 178 -7.13 7.05 -9.86
C VAL A 178 -7.41 6.25 -11.14
N THR A 179 -8.67 5.85 -11.35
CA THR A 179 -9.11 5.02 -12.48
C THR A 179 -9.23 5.77 -13.81
N GLN A 180 -9.23 7.11 -13.77
CA GLN A 180 -9.30 7.97 -14.97
C GLN A 180 -7.93 8.23 -15.60
N LYS A 181 -6.84 8.00 -14.86
CA LYS A 181 -5.49 8.18 -15.42
C LYS A 181 -5.28 7.16 -16.52
N TYR A 182 -4.47 7.52 -17.52
CA TYR A 182 -4.14 6.57 -18.59
C TYR A 182 -3.52 5.29 -17.99
N PRO A 183 -3.93 4.08 -18.44
CA PRO A 183 -3.41 2.82 -17.93
C PRO A 183 -1.88 2.75 -17.92
N GLY A 184 -1.29 2.38 -16.78
CA GLY A 184 0.15 2.30 -16.58
C GLY A 184 0.83 3.64 -16.26
N GLN A 185 0.09 4.74 -16.05
CA GLN A 185 0.67 6.05 -15.70
C GLN A 185 0.25 6.55 -14.32
N GLY A 186 1.22 7.12 -13.61
CA GLY A 186 1.02 7.60 -12.24
C GLY A 186 0.44 6.50 -11.38
N GLU A 187 -0.62 6.81 -10.66
CA GLU A 187 -1.19 5.89 -9.69
C GLU A 187 -2.02 4.78 -10.36
N ASN A 188 -2.27 4.81 -11.68
CA ASN A 188 -3.03 3.76 -12.36
C ASN A 188 -2.12 2.63 -12.88
N GLY A 189 -1.63 1.79 -11.97
CA GLY A 189 -0.87 0.58 -12.30
C GLY A 189 0.50 0.82 -12.96
N SER A 190 1.18 1.91 -12.59
CA SER A 190 2.58 2.13 -12.96
C SER A 190 3.53 1.37 -12.01
N VAL A 191 4.81 1.29 -12.41
CA VAL A 191 5.90 0.97 -11.47
C VAL A 191 6.14 2.20 -10.62
N TYR A 192 5.34 2.35 -9.56
CA TYR A 192 5.38 3.51 -8.69
C TYR A 192 6.45 3.28 -7.61
N ASN A 193 7.64 3.87 -7.80
CA ASN A 193 8.85 3.48 -7.06
C ASN A 193 8.72 3.65 -5.54
N HIS A 194 7.87 4.57 -5.08
CA HIS A 194 7.57 4.73 -3.65
C HIS A 194 6.81 3.52 -3.07
N ALA A 195 5.82 2.97 -3.79
CA ALA A 195 5.13 1.74 -3.37
C ALA A 195 6.08 0.53 -3.39
N ALA A 196 6.91 0.43 -4.43
CA ALA A 196 7.92 -0.61 -4.53
C ALA A 196 8.97 -0.53 -3.40
N ALA A 197 9.32 0.68 -2.93
CA ALA A 197 10.23 0.85 -1.80
C ALA A 197 9.63 0.35 -0.47
N PHE A 198 8.32 0.57 -0.23
CA PHE A 198 7.64 -0.03 0.92
C PHE A 198 7.65 -1.55 0.86
N TYR A 199 7.43 -2.11 -0.33
CA TYR A 199 7.49 -3.55 -0.52
C TYR A 199 8.88 -4.11 -0.26
N ALA A 200 9.95 -3.49 -0.80
CA ALA A 200 11.31 -3.90 -0.50
C ALA A 200 11.64 -3.85 1.00
N TRP A 201 11.17 -2.82 1.71
CA TRP A 201 11.32 -2.74 3.17
C TRP A 201 10.60 -3.87 3.90
N ALA A 202 9.37 -4.19 3.50
CA ALA A 202 8.61 -5.31 4.04
C ALA A 202 9.32 -6.65 3.83
N LEU A 203 9.87 -6.87 2.63
CA LEU A 203 10.61 -8.08 2.27
C LEU A 203 11.87 -8.27 3.11
N TYR A 204 12.66 -7.21 3.33
CA TYR A 204 13.80 -7.29 4.26
C TYR A 204 13.36 -7.66 5.68
N GLY A 205 12.21 -7.17 6.13
CA GLY A 205 11.64 -7.48 7.45
C GLY A 205 11.30 -8.95 7.66
N ILE A 206 11.12 -9.73 6.58
CA ILE A 206 10.78 -11.17 6.63
C ILE A 206 11.87 -12.09 6.08
N GLY A 207 13.04 -11.55 5.74
CA GLY A 207 14.18 -12.35 5.26
C GLY A 207 14.18 -12.68 3.77
N GLU A 208 13.30 -12.08 2.97
CA GLU A 208 13.26 -12.19 1.50
C GLU A 208 14.33 -11.29 0.85
N VAL A 209 15.61 -11.52 1.20
CA VAL A 209 16.74 -10.61 0.91
C VAL A 209 16.96 -10.43 -0.60
N ASP A 210 17.01 -11.52 -1.37
CA ASP A 210 17.29 -11.46 -2.81
C ASP A 210 16.16 -10.75 -3.57
N ARG A 211 14.91 -11.06 -3.21
CA ARG A 211 13.71 -10.42 -3.75
C ARG A 211 13.65 -8.93 -3.40
N ALA A 212 14.02 -8.56 -2.17
CA ALA A 212 14.10 -7.17 -1.73
C ALA A 212 15.17 -6.39 -2.51
N TYR A 213 16.35 -6.99 -2.69
CA TYR A 213 17.43 -6.40 -3.47
C TYR A 213 17.04 -6.25 -4.94
N ASP A 214 16.45 -7.27 -5.56
CA ASP A 214 15.97 -7.22 -6.93
C ASP A 214 14.93 -6.11 -7.13
N THR A 215 13.96 -5.99 -6.21
CA THR A 215 12.96 -4.90 -6.22
C THR A 215 13.62 -3.52 -6.24
N LEU A 216 14.63 -3.29 -5.41
CA LEU A 216 15.38 -2.03 -5.39
C LEU A 216 16.26 -1.86 -6.64
N ARG A 217 16.91 -2.93 -7.08
CA ARG A 217 17.83 -2.90 -8.22
C ARG A 217 17.10 -2.55 -9.50
N LYS A 218 15.88 -3.06 -9.69
CA LYS A 218 14.98 -2.74 -10.81
C LYS A 218 14.59 -1.26 -10.86
N MET A 219 14.72 -0.49 -9.77
CA MET A 219 14.47 0.97 -9.78
C MET A 219 15.56 1.77 -10.51
N ILE A 220 16.76 1.21 -10.65
CA ILE A 220 17.93 1.85 -11.25
C ILE A 220 18.10 1.36 -12.69
N PRO A 221 18.04 2.25 -13.71
CA PRO A 221 18.19 1.85 -15.12
C PRO A 221 19.58 1.27 -15.44
N GLY A 222 19.63 0.35 -16.40
CA GLY A 222 20.87 -0.24 -16.92
C GLY A 222 21.46 -1.33 -16.02
N PRO A 223 22.68 -1.82 -16.31
CA PRO A 223 23.60 -1.36 -17.36
C PRO A 223 23.23 -1.86 -18.77
N ASP A 224 22.19 -2.69 -18.90
CA ASP A 224 21.69 -3.17 -20.19
C ASP A 224 21.27 -1.99 -21.10
N GLU A 225 21.72 -2.01 -22.35
CA GLU A 225 21.49 -0.91 -23.30
C GLU A 225 20.02 -0.82 -23.71
N GLU A 226 19.35 -1.98 -23.87
CA GLU A 226 17.93 -2.00 -24.20
C GLU A 226 17.09 -1.40 -23.07
N ASP A 227 17.40 -1.70 -21.81
CA ASP A 227 16.76 -1.09 -20.64
C ASP A 227 16.99 0.44 -20.61
N LEU A 228 18.23 0.90 -20.82
CA LEU A 228 18.54 2.33 -20.84
C LEU A 228 17.75 3.08 -21.91
N VAL A 229 17.71 2.54 -23.15
CA VAL A 229 16.93 3.10 -24.26
C VAL A 229 15.43 3.02 -23.98
N ARG A 230 14.95 1.89 -23.45
CA ARG A 230 13.54 1.67 -23.13
C ARG A 230 13.04 2.65 -22.08
N ARG A 231 13.78 2.84 -20.99
CA ARG A 231 13.41 3.76 -19.91
C ARG A 231 13.62 5.22 -20.31
N GLY A 232 14.57 5.49 -21.19
CA GLY A 232 14.79 6.81 -21.79
C GLY A 232 15.21 7.86 -20.75
N GLN A 233 15.90 7.46 -19.68
CA GLN A 233 16.39 8.37 -18.65
C GLN A 233 17.84 8.07 -18.27
N LEU A 234 18.56 9.11 -17.84
CA LEU A 234 19.89 8.95 -17.27
C LEU A 234 19.79 8.31 -15.87
N PRO A 235 20.69 7.37 -15.50
CA PRO A 235 20.67 6.69 -14.19
C PRO A 235 21.30 7.55 -13.08
N VAL A 236 20.87 8.81 -12.96
CA VAL A 236 21.36 9.78 -11.96
C VAL A 236 20.30 10.17 -10.93
N PHE A 237 19.08 9.65 -11.06
CA PHE A 237 17.99 9.76 -10.10
C PHE A 237 16.97 8.64 -10.32
N ILE A 238 16.16 8.35 -9.29
CA ILE A 238 14.99 7.47 -9.40
C ILE A 238 13.76 8.35 -9.64
N PRO A 239 12.98 8.16 -10.72
CA PRO A 239 11.77 8.95 -10.97
C PRO A 239 10.66 8.53 -10.00
N ASN A 240 9.57 9.30 -9.94
CA ASN A 240 8.40 8.88 -9.16
C ASN A 240 7.83 7.53 -9.68
N TYR A 241 7.76 7.37 -11.01
CA TYR A 241 7.33 6.11 -11.61
C TYR A 241 8.01 5.85 -12.96
N TYR A 242 8.07 4.57 -13.33
CA TYR A 242 8.20 4.10 -14.71
C TYR A 242 6.83 3.62 -15.22
N ARG A 243 6.55 3.77 -16.51
CA ARG A 243 5.27 3.29 -17.08
C ARG A 243 5.08 1.79 -16.80
N GLY A 244 3.92 1.42 -16.29
CA GLY A 244 3.52 0.03 -16.06
C GLY A 244 2.61 -0.48 -17.18
N GLY A 245 1.55 -1.19 -16.80
CA GLY A 245 0.62 -1.81 -17.74
C GLY A 245 0.52 -3.33 -17.66
N ALA A 246 1.01 -3.94 -16.57
CA ALA A 246 0.91 -5.38 -16.34
C ALA A 246 -0.54 -5.88 -16.53
N GLY A 247 -0.70 -6.98 -17.25
CA GLY A 247 -2.00 -7.53 -17.63
C GLY A 247 -2.64 -6.92 -18.90
N LEU A 248 -2.02 -5.93 -19.56
CA LEU A 248 -2.51 -5.35 -20.82
C LEU A 248 -1.43 -5.37 -21.91
N ALA A 249 -1.41 -6.42 -22.75
CA ALA A 249 -0.40 -6.63 -23.80
C ALA A 249 -0.17 -5.42 -24.75
N LYS A 250 -1.22 -4.61 -25.00
CA LYS A 250 -1.10 -3.38 -25.82
C LYS A 250 -0.15 -2.32 -25.24
N LEU A 251 0.19 -2.41 -23.95
CA LEU A 251 1.03 -1.47 -23.22
C LEU A 251 2.50 -1.92 -23.10
N ASP A 252 2.83 -3.17 -23.45
CA ASP A 252 4.20 -3.72 -23.37
C ASP A 252 5.22 -2.85 -24.10
N ARG A 253 4.82 -2.27 -25.24
CA ARG A 253 5.68 -1.36 -26.03
C ARG A 253 6.07 -0.09 -25.27
N THR A 254 5.27 0.33 -24.29
CA THR A 254 5.48 1.56 -23.51
C THR A 254 5.91 1.31 -22.06
N ALA A 255 5.87 0.07 -21.59
CA ALA A 255 6.31 -0.30 -20.25
C ALA A 255 7.78 0.09 -20.02
N GLY A 256 8.11 0.48 -18.79
CA GLY A 256 9.45 0.93 -18.39
C GLY A 256 9.78 2.39 -18.72
N ARG A 257 9.07 3.06 -19.62
CA ARG A 257 9.38 4.46 -20.00
C ARG A 257 9.26 5.43 -18.81
N SER A 258 10.25 6.30 -18.65
CA SER A 258 10.18 7.44 -17.74
C SER A 258 9.33 8.57 -18.35
N ARG A 259 8.65 9.35 -17.52
CA ARG A 259 7.73 10.44 -17.95
C ARG A 259 8.41 11.54 -18.79
N ARG A 260 9.75 11.61 -18.79
CA ARG A 260 10.54 12.69 -19.41
C ARG A 260 11.22 12.33 -20.73
N GLY A 261 10.96 11.14 -21.29
CA GLY A 261 11.50 10.69 -22.58
C GLY A 261 10.43 10.53 -23.66
#